data_AF-A0AAW1GMM9-F1
#
_entry.id   AF-A0AAW1GMM9-F1
#
_cell.length_a   1.000
_cell.length_b   1.000
_cell.length_c   1.000
_cell.angle_alpha   90.00
_cell.angle_beta   90.00
_cell.angle_gamma   90.00
#
_symmetry.space_group_name_H-M   'P 1'
#
loop_
_entity.id
_entity.type
_entity.pdbx_description
1 polymer ?
#
loop_
_entity_poly.entity_id
_entity_poly.type
_entity_poly.pdbx_seq_one_letter_code
_entity_poly.pdbx_strand_id
1 'polypeptide(L)'
;MTEAVIRNKPGMASIKDMPVLQDGPPPGGFAPVRYARRIPTQGPSAIAIFLVTFGAFSWGMYQVGQGNKIRRAIKEEKYAARRAILPLLQAEEDDRFVKEWKKYLEDEARIMKNVPGWKVGENVYHSGRWMPPATGELRPEVW
;
A
#
# COMPACT_ATOMS: atom_id res chain seq x y z
N MET A 1 -18.52 -90.68 0.54
CA MET A 1 -18.58 -91.30 1.89
C MET A 1 -17.25 -91.19 2.66
N THR A 2 -16.26 -90.39 2.22
CA THR A 2 -14.95 -90.25 2.90
C THR A 2 -14.87 -89.03 3.83
N GLU A 3 -15.68 -87.99 3.59
CA GLU A 3 -15.72 -86.77 4.41
C GLU A 3 -16.04 -87.05 5.88
N ALA A 4 -16.89 -88.05 6.16
CA ALA A 4 -17.22 -88.46 7.53
C ALA A 4 -16.01 -89.03 8.30
N VAL A 5 -15.01 -89.56 7.60
CA VAL A 5 -13.77 -90.07 8.18
C VAL A 5 -12.76 -88.93 8.38
N ILE A 6 -12.72 -87.97 7.44
CA ILE A 6 -11.77 -86.85 7.44
C ILE A 6 -12.16 -85.79 8.48
N ARG A 7 -13.44 -85.43 8.56
CA ARG A 7 -13.98 -84.43 9.50
C ARG A 7 -14.54 -85.09 10.76
N ASN A 8 -13.94 -86.18 11.21
CA ASN A 8 -14.46 -86.90 12.36
C ASN A 8 -14.19 -86.13 13.67
N LYS A 9 -15.18 -86.06 14.55
CA LYS A 9 -15.05 -85.53 15.91
C LYS A 9 -15.45 -86.62 16.92
N PRO A 10 -14.67 -86.87 17.98
CA PRO A 10 -15.02 -87.87 18.99
C PRO A 10 -16.38 -87.54 19.63
N GLY A 11 -17.28 -88.52 19.66
CA GLY A 11 -18.65 -88.37 20.18
C GLY A 11 -19.75 -88.02 19.16
N MET A 12 -19.43 -88.02 17.86
CA MET A 12 -20.39 -87.75 16.79
C MET A 12 -21.39 -88.92 16.62
N ALA A 13 -22.69 -88.67 16.81
CA ALA A 13 -23.74 -89.68 16.65
C ALA A 13 -24.35 -89.71 15.23
N SER A 14 -24.24 -88.59 14.49
CA SER A 14 -24.79 -88.44 13.15
C SER A 14 -23.87 -87.64 12.23
N ILE A 15 -23.98 -87.87 10.92
CA ILE A 15 -23.32 -87.10 9.85
C ILE A 15 -23.60 -85.58 9.97
N LYS A 16 -24.73 -85.19 10.56
CA LYS A 16 -25.10 -83.77 10.75
C LYS A 16 -24.21 -83.04 11.76
N ASP A 17 -23.56 -83.75 12.67
CA ASP A 17 -22.77 -83.18 13.75
C ASP A 17 -21.27 -83.02 13.38
N MET A 18 -20.96 -83.17 12.08
CA MET A 18 -19.60 -82.96 11.58
C MET A 18 -19.14 -81.51 11.84
N PRO A 19 -17.91 -81.31 12.37
CA PRO A 19 -17.33 -80.00 12.54
C PRO A 19 -17.15 -79.30 11.19
N VAL A 20 -17.69 -78.09 11.10
CA VAL A 20 -17.50 -77.18 9.98
C VAL A 20 -16.92 -75.89 10.56
N LEU A 21 -15.61 -75.72 10.44
CA LEU A 21 -14.93 -74.47 10.76
C LEU A 21 -14.73 -73.70 9.44
N GLN A 22 -15.54 -72.67 9.23
CA GLN A 22 -15.44 -71.77 8.09
C GLN A 22 -14.88 -70.42 8.53
N ASP A 23 -14.18 -69.75 7.62
CA ASP A 23 -13.80 -68.36 7.85
C ASP A 23 -15.06 -67.49 7.89
N GLY A 24 -15.16 -66.65 8.90
CA GLY A 24 -16.34 -65.88 9.20
C GLY A 24 -16.03 -64.75 10.17
N PRO A 25 -16.92 -63.74 10.25
CA PRO A 25 -16.73 -62.68 11.21
C PRO A 25 -16.72 -63.25 12.64
N PRO A 26 -15.94 -62.65 13.56
CA PRO A 26 -15.98 -63.06 14.96
C PRO A 26 -17.40 -62.90 15.51
N PRO A 27 -17.78 -63.68 16.55
CA PRO A 27 -19.06 -63.50 17.22
C PRO A 27 -19.15 -62.07 17.77
N GLY A 28 -20.06 -61.26 17.21
CA GLY A 28 -20.19 -59.82 17.48
C GLY A 28 -19.84 -58.89 16.31
N GLY A 29 -19.28 -59.41 15.23
CA GLY A 29 -18.95 -58.64 14.01
C GLY A 29 -17.71 -57.74 14.15
N PHE A 30 -17.37 -57.03 13.07
CA PHE A 30 -16.28 -56.05 13.06
C PHE A 30 -16.74 -54.68 13.56
N ALA A 31 -15.79 -53.86 13.99
CA ALA A 31 -16.06 -52.47 14.36
C ALA A 31 -16.76 -51.72 13.21
N PRO A 32 -17.69 -50.80 13.51
CA PRO A 32 -18.43 -50.08 12.49
C PRO A 32 -17.48 -49.21 11.65
N VAL A 33 -17.32 -49.56 10.38
CA VAL A 33 -16.52 -48.78 9.43
C VAL A 33 -17.34 -47.56 9.02
N ARG A 34 -16.78 -46.37 9.27
CA ARG A 34 -17.43 -45.11 8.90
C ARG A 34 -17.27 -44.86 7.40
N TYR A 35 -18.38 -44.86 6.67
CA TYR A 35 -18.42 -44.62 5.22
C TYR A 35 -18.88 -43.20 4.84
N ALA A 36 -19.56 -42.50 5.75
CA ALA A 36 -20.11 -41.17 5.49
C ALA A 36 -19.04 -40.07 5.57
N ARG A 37 -19.14 -39.10 4.65
CA ARG A 37 -18.31 -37.88 4.65
C ARG A 37 -18.73 -36.98 5.82
N ARG A 38 -17.74 -36.56 6.62
CA ARG A 38 -17.94 -35.56 7.69
C ARG A 38 -16.97 -34.40 7.50
N ILE A 39 -17.47 -33.28 6.98
CA ILE A 39 -16.70 -32.04 6.92
C ILE A 39 -17.20 -31.14 8.05
N PRO A 40 -16.34 -30.82 9.04
CA PRO A 40 -16.69 -29.84 10.04
C PRO A 40 -16.66 -28.43 9.43
N THR A 41 -17.77 -27.69 9.51
CA THR A 41 -17.81 -26.26 9.18
C THR A 41 -17.44 -25.43 10.41
N GLN A 42 -16.20 -25.61 10.86
CA GLN A 42 -15.65 -24.85 11.99
C GLN A 42 -15.04 -23.55 11.46
N GLY A 43 -15.85 -22.49 11.47
CA GLY A 43 -15.42 -21.15 11.09
C GLY A 43 -16.31 -20.11 11.75
N PRO A 44 -15.86 -18.84 11.81
CA PRO A 44 -16.68 -17.75 12.31
C PRO A 44 -17.95 -17.63 11.45
N SER A 45 -19.07 -17.30 12.10
CA SER A 45 -20.32 -17.05 11.39
C SER A 45 -20.20 -15.86 10.44
N ALA A 46 -21.04 -15.80 9.41
CA ALA A 46 -21.04 -14.70 8.44
C ALA A 46 -21.18 -13.32 9.12
N ILE A 47 -22.00 -13.24 10.16
CA ILE A 47 -22.19 -12.01 10.94
C ILE A 47 -20.92 -11.65 11.72
N ALA A 48 -20.24 -12.64 12.31
CA ALA A 48 -18.99 -12.40 13.02
C ALA A 48 -17.91 -11.84 12.08
N ILE A 49 -17.78 -12.40 10.87
CA ILE A 49 -16.86 -11.90 9.84
C ILE A 49 -17.22 -10.45 9.48
N PHE A 50 -18.50 -10.20 9.17
CA PHE A 50 -18.96 -8.87 8.77
C PHE A 50 -18.70 -7.80 9.84
N LEU A 51 -19.04 -8.08 11.10
CA LEU A 51 -18.86 -7.13 12.20
C LEU A 51 -17.39 -6.85 12.48
N VAL A 52 -16.52 -7.86 12.38
CA VAL A 52 -15.08 -7.67 12.55
C VAL A 52 -14.52 -6.81 11.42
N THR A 53 -14.87 -7.10 10.17
CA THR A 53 -14.41 -6.31 9.02
C THR A 53 -14.91 -4.88 9.09
N PHE A 54 -16.20 -4.68 9.41
CA PHE A 54 -16.79 -3.35 9.56
C PHE A 54 -16.15 -2.58 10.71
N GLY A 55 -16.00 -3.21 11.88
CA GLY A 55 -15.36 -2.59 13.04
C GLY A 55 -13.91 -2.20 12.78
N ALA A 56 -13.13 -3.08 12.15
CA ALA A 56 -11.75 -2.80 11.74
C ALA A 56 -11.68 -1.63 10.75
N PHE A 57 -12.60 -1.58 9.77
CA PHE A 57 -12.66 -0.49 8.80
C PHE A 57 -13.02 0.84 9.45
N SER A 58 -14.09 0.90 10.24
CA SER A 58 -14.53 2.12 10.91
C SER A 58 -13.46 2.67 11.84
N TRP A 59 -12.81 1.80 12.62
CA TRP A 59 -11.71 2.20 13.50
C TRP A 59 -10.46 2.63 12.70
N GLY A 60 -10.12 1.89 11.64
CA GLY A 60 -9.00 2.23 10.77
C GLY A 60 -9.17 3.61 10.13
N MET A 61 -10.37 3.92 9.64
CA MET A 61 -10.68 5.23 9.06
C MET A 61 -10.62 6.36 10.08
N TYR A 62 -11.06 6.11 11.32
CA TYR A 62 -10.90 7.06 12.41
C TYR A 62 -9.41 7.37 12.67
N GLN A 63 -8.56 6.33 12.75
CA GLN A 63 -7.12 6.48 12.97
C GLN A 63 -6.43 7.22 11.81
N VAL A 64 -6.83 6.94 10.57
CA VAL A 64 -6.35 7.69 9.39
C VAL A 64 -6.71 9.17 9.50
N GLY A 65 -7.92 9.50 9.96
CA GLY A 65 -8.33 10.88 10.23
C GLY A 65 -7.44 11.58 11.25
N GLN A 66 -7.15 10.92 12.37
CA GLN A 66 -6.23 11.45 13.40
C GLN A 66 -4.81 11.64 12.85
N GLY A 67 -4.30 10.64 12.11
CA GLY A 67 -2.98 10.73 11.47
C GLY A 67 -2.88 11.87 10.46
N ASN A 68 -3.93 12.10 9.67
CA ASN A 68 -3.98 13.22 8.72
C ASN A 68 -4.00 14.58 9.43
N LYS A 69 -4.69 14.69 10.58
CA LYS A 69 -4.68 15.90 11.40
C LYS A 69 -3.26 16.22 11.90
N ILE A 70 -2.55 15.22 12.40
CA ILE A 70 -1.16 15.36 12.86
C ILE A 70 -0.23 15.73 11.69
N ARG A 71 -0.34 15.03 10.55
CA ARG A 71 0.45 15.36 9.35
C ARG A 71 0.22 16.78 8.86
N ARG A 72 -1.02 17.27 8.93
CA ARG A 72 -1.34 18.66 8.59
C ARG A 72 -0.68 19.65 9.55
N ALA A 73 -0.69 19.37 10.85
CA ALA A 73 -0.01 20.21 11.84
C ALA A 73 1.50 20.30 11.58
N ILE A 74 2.16 19.16 11.30
CA ILE A 74 3.60 19.13 10.97
C ILE A 74 3.91 19.89 9.67
N LYS A 75 3.05 19.75 8.65
CA LYS A 75 3.20 20.52 7.41
C LYS A 75 3.04 22.03 7.66
N GLU A 76 2.08 22.41 8.49
CA GLU A 76 1.85 23.81 8.84
C GLU A 76 3.05 24.39 9.59
N GLU A 77 3.62 23.64 10.54
CA GLU A 77 4.85 24.02 11.23
C GLU A 77 6.00 24.26 10.24
N LYS A 78 6.22 23.33 9.30
CA LYS A 78 7.22 23.49 8.24
C LYS A 78 6.97 24.74 7.37
N TYR A 79 5.71 25.02 7.02
CA TYR A 79 5.36 26.21 6.25
C TYR A 79 5.49 27.50 7.07
N ALA A 80 5.19 27.47 8.36
CA ALA A 80 5.40 28.59 9.27
C ALA A 80 6.89 28.91 9.42
N ALA A 81 7.74 27.90 9.63
CA ALA A 81 9.19 28.06 9.70
C ALA A 81 9.75 28.66 8.39
N ARG A 82 9.31 28.15 7.22
CA ARG A 82 9.68 28.71 5.91
C ARG A 82 9.25 30.16 5.75
N ARG A 83 8.02 30.50 6.12
CA ARG A 83 7.53 31.89 6.06
C ARG A 83 8.31 32.83 6.97
N ALA A 84 8.76 32.35 8.13
CA ALA A 84 9.55 33.14 9.06
C ALA A 84 10.93 33.53 8.49
N ILE A 85 11.59 32.62 7.77
CA ILE A 85 12.91 32.89 7.15
C ILE A 85 12.84 33.53 5.76
N LEU A 86 11.68 33.48 5.10
CA LEU A 86 11.49 33.96 3.72
C LEU A 86 11.92 35.42 3.52
N PRO A 87 11.60 36.38 4.40
CA PRO A 87 12.00 37.78 4.18
C PRO A 87 13.51 37.97 4.14
N LEU A 88 14.27 37.19 4.91
CA LEU A 88 15.73 37.24 4.92
C LEU A 88 16.29 36.72 3.59
N LEU A 89 15.83 35.54 3.16
CA LEU A 89 16.25 34.94 1.88
C LEU A 89 15.87 35.84 0.69
N GLN A 90 14.69 36.47 0.74
CA GLN A 90 14.26 37.40 -0.30
C GLN A 90 15.17 38.63 -0.36
N ALA A 91 15.56 39.18 0.80
CA ALA A 91 16.45 40.34 0.83
C ALA A 91 17.86 40.02 0.29
N GLU A 92 18.40 38.84 0.61
CA GLU A 92 19.67 38.37 0.07
C GLU A 92 19.61 38.20 -1.46
N GLU A 93 18.51 37.64 -1.95
CA GLU A 93 18.26 37.45 -3.38
C GLU A 93 18.06 38.79 -4.12
N ASP A 94 17.34 39.74 -3.52
CA ASP A 94 17.16 41.08 -4.07
C ASP A 94 18.50 41.83 -4.17
N ASP A 95 19.38 41.72 -3.17
CA ASP A 95 20.73 42.32 -3.22
C ASP A 95 21.60 41.66 -4.31
N ARG A 96 21.55 40.32 -4.43
CA ARG A 96 22.20 39.58 -5.51
C ARG A 96 21.71 40.06 -6.88
N PHE A 97 20.40 40.17 -7.07
CA PHE A 97 19.80 40.61 -8.32
C PHE A 97 20.18 42.04 -8.66
N VAL A 98 20.10 42.98 -7.73
CA VAL A 98 20.46 44.39 -7.97
C VAL A 98 21.94 44.53 -8.35
N LYS A 99 22.83 43.76 -7.71
CA LYS A 99 24.26 43.72 -8.07
C LYS A 99 24.46 43.22 -9.51
N GLU A 100 23.80 42.15 -9.89
CA GLU A 100 23.91 41.59 -11.24
C GLU A 100 23.28 42.51 -12.29
N TRP A 101 22.15 43.13 -11.96
CA TRP A 101 21.47 44.10 -12.82
C TRP A 101 22.33 45.34 -13.07
N LYS A 102 23.06 45.84 -12.06
CA LYS A 102 24.02 46.93 -12.23
C LYS A 102 25.12 46.58 -13.23
N LYS A 103 25.72 45.39 -13.10
CA LYS A 103 26.74 44.91 -14.06
C LYS A 103 26.16 44.82 -15.48
N TYR A 104 24.96 44.27 -15.61
CA TYR A 104 24.27 44.17 -16.90
C TYR A 104 24.07 45.54 -17.54
N LEU A 105 23.64 46.55 -16.77
CA LEU A 105 23.48 47.93 -17.27
C LEU A 105 24.82 48.60 -17.62
N GLU A 106 25.88 48.36 -16.85
CA GLU A 106 27.23 48.85 -17.16
C GLU A 106 27.77 48.24 -18.47
N ASP A 107 27.55 46.94 -18.66
CA ASP A 107 27.90 46.23 -19.88
C ASP A 107 27.06 46.72 -21.08
N GLU A 108 25.76 46.92 -20.89
CA GLU A 108 24.88 47.51 -21.90
C GLU A 108 25.39 48.89 -22.34
N ALA A 109 25.71 49.78 -21.38
CA ALA A 109 26.26 51.11 -21.66
C ALA A 109 27.58 51.06 -22.44
N ARG A 110 28.46 50.12 -22.07
CA ARG A 110 29.75 49.91 -22.72
C ARG A 110 29.60 49.42 -24.15
N ILE A 111 28.70 48.45 -24.38
CA ILE A 111 28.47 47.83 -25.70
C ILE A 111 27.72 48.78 -26.64
N MET A 112 26.69 49.47 -26.14
CA MET A 112 25.77 50.27 -26.95
C MET A 112 26.19 51.74 -27.14
N LYS A 113 27.38 52.14 -26.66
CA LYS A 113 27.88 53.53 -26.71
C LYS A 113 27.80 54.18 -28.11
N ASN A 114 27.99 53.41 -29.17
CA ASN A 114 28.08 53.91 -30.54
C ASN A 114 26.76 53.78 -31.33
N VAL A 115 25.67 53.30 -30.70
CA VAL A 115 24.39 53.08 -31.37
C VAL A 115 23.49 54.32 -31.20
N PRO A 116 23.09 55.01 -32.29
CA PRO A 116 22.29 56.22 -32.18
C PRO A 116 20.87 55.91 -31.67
N GLY A 117 20.39 56.71 -30.71
CA GLY A 117 19.04 56.59 -30.15
C GLY A 117 18.87 55.53 -29.05
N TRP A 118 19.92 54.78 -28.71
CA TRP A 118 19.86 53.79 -27.62
C TRP A 118 19.90 54.48 -26.25
N LYS A 119 18.93 54.17 -25.39
CA LYS A 119 18.90 54.61 -23.99
C LYS A 119 19.16 53.41 -23.08
N VAL A 120 20.26 53.45 -22.36
CA VAL A 120 20.65 52.40 -21.41
C VAL A 120 19.58 52.25 -20.31
N GLY A 121 19.17 51.02 -20.03
CA GLY A 121 18.19 50.72 -18.99
C GLY A 121 16.77 51.23 -19.28
N GLU A 122 16.41 51.49 -20.54
CA GLU A 122 15.05 51.87 -20.92
C GLU A 122 14.07 50.71 -20.64
N ASN A 123 12.98 51.01 -19.92
CA ASN A 123 11.99 50.00 -19.58
C ASN A 123 11.16 49.65 -20.83
N VAL A 124 11.20 48.38 -21.22
CA VAL A 124 10.42 47.84 -22.35
C VAL A 124 8.91 47.80 -22.02
N TYR A 125 8.54 47.78 -20.74
CA TYR A 125 7.15 47.76 -20.31
C TYR A 125 6.59 49.17 -20.10
N HIS A 126 5.50 49.49 -20.78
CA HIS A 126 4.84 50.81 -20.71
C HIS A 126 3.96 51.02 -19.47
N SER A 127 3.74 49.99 -18.64
CA SER A 127 2.82 50.05 -17.50
C SER A 127 3.34 50.82 -16.29
N GLY A 128 4.61 51.24 -16.30
CA GLY A 128 5.29 51.87 -15.16
C GLY A 128 5.53 50.94 -13.98
N ARG A 129 5.16 49.66 -14.08
CA ARG A 129 5.45 48.63 -13.08
C ARG A 129 6.75 47.93 -13.41
N TRP A 130 7.52 47.61 -12.38
CA TRP A 130 8.68 46.74 -12.53
C TRP A 130 8.23 45.30 -12.79
N MET A 131 8.93 44.63 -13.69
CA MET A 131 8.75 43.21 -14.01
C MET A 131 10.13 42.54 -14.00
N PRO A 132 10.24 41.29 -13.51
CA PRO A 132 11.49 40.55 -13.59
C PRO A 132 11.87 40.30 -15.06
N PRO A 133 13.17 40.27 -15.39
CA PRO A 133 13.62 40.01 -16.75
C PRO A 133 13.23 38.60 -17.20
N ALA A 134 12.87 38.45 -18.48
CA ALA A 134 12.49 37.16 -19.04
C ALA A 134 13.74 36.37 -19.49
N THR A 135 13.77 35.08 -19.20
CA THR A 135 14.81 34.14 -19.65
C THR A 135 14.53 33.58 -21.06
N GLY A 136 13.32 33.75 -21.59
CA GLY A 136 12.92 33.27 -22.91
C GLY A 136 12.49 31.80 -22.97
N GLU A 137 12.71 31.04 -21.90
CA GLU A 137 12.33 29.63 -21.77
C GLU A 137 11.14 29.47 -20.81
N LEU A 138 10.29 28.48 -21.08
CA LEU A 138 9.19 28.12 -20.18
C LEU A 138 9.70 27.17 -19.10
N ARG A 139 9.59 27.58 -17.83
CA ARG A 139 10.04 26.83 -16.63
C ARG A 139 11.54 26.48 -16.60
N PRO A 140 12.44 27.47 -16.73
CA PRO A 140 13.89 27.24 -16.61
C PRO A 140 14.35 26.80 -15.21
N GLU A 141 13.45 26.73 -14.22
CA GLU A 141 13.73 26.22 -12.88
C GLU A 141 13.53 24.69 -12.76
N VAL A 142 12.92 24.05 -13.76
CA VAL A 142 12.62 22.62 -13.79
C VAL A 142 13.39 21.97 -14.95
N TRP A 143 14.61 21.51 -14.68
CA TRP A 143 15.40 20.69 -15.61
C TRP A 143 15.44 19.24 -15.15
#